data_AF-A0A0Q6P622-F1
#
_entry.id   AF-A0A0Q6P622-F1
#
_cell.length_a   1.000
_cell.length_b   1.000
_cell.length_c   1.000
_cell.angle_alpha   90.00
_cell.angle_beta   90.00
_cell.angle_gamma   90.00
#
_symmetry.space_group_name_H-M   'P 1'
#
loop_
_entity.id
_entity.type
_entity.pdbx_description
1 polymer ?
#
loop_
_entity_poly.entity_id
_entity_poly.type
_entity_poly.pdbx_seq_one_letter_code
_entity_poly.pdbx_strand_id
1 'polypeptide(L)'
;MTTTASQLGTNETPGFPGVSFGRSADGFPVALVGEMAFAMVPARNGRHYLATGWHMRRPMPEWTHSDFYGHSGHLADEAEFRAKVLEQAQHQREKLALGRREERSTASTPWGPSQGATVYADGVGFHSTAGHGGFVLSPQRNRNIHPTLRVHGGAYEEDEAWAIVAFTFPHLFTGFERRCAERTMKDSFPDAWEAIAGSVLEPGESWKKDQRAFFDNHANDWIVVSAIFSDHEPGFTEVIATPGGKRGPGAEERRFLVPSDEYRVGRFGFVIDQERHAVYGGPSSFVSWQGRAR
;
A
#
# COMPACT_ATOMS: atom_id res chain seq x y z
N MET A 1 -41.26 38.71 18.73
CA MET A 1 -39.78 38.69 18.84
C MET A 1 -39.39 37.27 19.19
N THR A 2 -39.35 36.41 18.17
CA THR A 2 -38.14 35.88 17.49
C THR A 2 -37.70 34.57 18.13
N THR A 3 -38.33 33.51 17.65
CA THR A 3 -37.92 32.12 17.76
C THR A 3 -36.62 31.93 16.97
N THR A 4 -35.57 31.42 17.60
CA THR A 4 -34.38 30.93 16.89
C THR A 4 -34.23 29.44 17.19
N ALA A 5 -34.84 28.62 16.34
CA ALA A 5 -34.51 27.21 16.25
C ALA A 5 -33.19 27.10 15.47
N SER A 6 -32.11 26.73 16.15
CA SER A 6 -30.84 26.42 15.50
C SER A 6 -30.93 25.01 14.89
N GLN A 7 -31.30 24.94 13.62
CA GLN A 7 -31.07 23.76 12.79
C GLN A 7 -29.57 23.65 12.51
N LEU A 8 -28.86 22.86 13.32
CA LEU A 8 -27.58 22.28 12.91
C LEU A 8 -27.92 21.16 11.93
N GLY A 9 -27.93 21.50 10.64
CA GLY A 9 -28.16 20.55 9.56
C GLY A 9 -27.08 19.47 9.54
N THR A 10 -27.39 18.30 10.08
CA THR A 10 -26.67 17.06 9.75
C THR A 10 -26.98 16.76 8.29
N ASN A 11 -25.99 16.97 7.43
CA ASN A 11 -26.11 16.78 5.99
C ASN A 11 -26.02 15.27 5.69
N GLU A 12 -27.07 14.52 6.06
CA GLU A 12 -27.17 13.08 5.83
C GLU A 12 -27.41 12.79 4.35
N THR A 13 -26.51 12.00 3.76
CA THR A 13 -26.67 11.56 2.36
C THR A 13 -27.63 10.36 2.30
N PRO A 14 -28.60 10.31 1.36
CA PRO A 14 -29.49 9.15 1.20
C PRO A 14 -28.74 7.83 0.92
N GLY A 15 -29.15 6.75 1.58
CA GLY A 15 -28.62 5.38 1.43
C GLY A 15 -28.11 4.79 2.75
N PHE A 16 -28.03 3.46 2.87
CA PHE A 16 -27.50 2.79 4.07
C PHE A 16 -26.21 2.01 3.74
N PRO A 17 -25.08 2.30 4.41
CA PRO A 17 -24.94 3.28 5.48
C PRO A 17 -25.03 4.73 4.97
N GLY A 18 -25.68 5.57 5.77
CA GLY A 18 -25.71 7.02 5.54
C GLY A 18 -24.36 7.64 5.87
N VAL A 19 -24.13 8.86 5.36
CA VAL A 19 -22.93 9.63 5.64
C VAL A 19 -23.32 10.92 6.34
N SER A 20 -22.71 11.15 7.50
CA SER A 20 -22.86 12.39 8.26
C SER A 20 -21.51 13.09 8.34
N PHE A 21 -21.47 14.39 8.07
CA PHE A 21 -20.28 15.23 8.21
C PHE A 21 -20.44 16.21 9.36
N GLY A 22 -19.33 16.55 10.02
CA GLY A 22 -19.32 17.49 11.15
C GLY A 22 -17.94 18.05 11.45
N ARG A 23 -17.81 18.61 12.66
CA ARG A 23 -16.56 19.14 13.22
C ARG A 23 -16.29 18.45 14.56
N SER A 24 -15.03 18.14 14.83
CA SER A 24 -14.57 17.63 16.12
C SER A 24 -14.53 18.73 17.19
N ALA A 25 -14.30 18.36 18.44
CA ALA A 25 -14.04 19.29 19.54
C ALA A 25 -12.81 20.17 19.26
N ASP A 26 -11.82 19.61 18.56
CA ASP A 26 -10.59 20.30 18.16
C ASP A 26 -10.75 21.12 16.85
N GLY A 27 -11.96 21.18 16.29
CA GLY A 27 -12.31 22.01 15.13
C GLY A 27 -11.98 21.43 13.75
N PHE A 28 -11.42 20.21 13.68
CA PHE A 28 -11.11 19.57 12.39
C PHE A 28 -12.33 18.86 11.78
N PRO A 29 -12.38 18.69 10.43
CA PRO A 29 -13.47 17.98 9.76
C PRO A 29 -13.54 16.51 10.19
N VAL A 30 -14.76 16.03 10.46
CA VAL A 30 -15.03 14.62 10.77
C VAL A 30 -16.24 14.11 10.00
N ALA A 31 -16.34 12.80 9.87
CA ALA A 31 -17.49 12.13 9.29
C ALA A 31 -17.78 10.78 9.95
N LEU A 32 -19.01 10.32 9.83
CA LEU A 32 -19.45 8.99 10.26
C LEU A 32 -20.11 8.29 9.07
N VAL A 33 -19.71 7.04 8.84
CA VAL A 33 -20.28 6.13 7.84
C VAL A 33 -20.58 4.81 8.54
N GLY A 34 -21.86 4.56 8.84
CA GLY A 34 -22.24 3.42 9.67
C GLY A 34 -21.60 3.53 11.06
N GLU A 35 -20.73 2.59 11.41
CA GLU A 35 -19.97 2.60 12.67
C GLU A 35 -18.52 3.12 12.51
N MET A 36 -18.10 3.42 11.27
CA MET A 36 -16.76 3.93 10.98
C MET A 36 -16.74 5.45 11.07
N ALA A 37 -15.91 5.98 11.97
CA ALA A 37 -15.63 7.39 12.09
C ALA A 37 -14.37 7.76 11.28
N PHE A 38 -14.39 8.91 10.63
CA PHE A 38 -13.30 9.47 9.85
C PHE A 38 -12.98 10.88 10.30
N ALA A 39 -11.70 11.26 10.28
CA ALA A 39 -11.24 12.60 10.58
C ALA A 39 -10.18 13.07 9.60
N MET A 40 -10.21 14.35 9.25
CA MET A 40 -9.11 15.03 8.56
C MET A 40 -8.24 15.70 9.61
N VAL A 41 -7.22 14.97 10.09
CA VAL A 41 -6.39 15.45 11.20
C VAL A 41 -5.25 16.33 10.66
N PRO A 42 -5.01 17.50 11.27
CA PRO A 42 -3.86 18.32 10.93
C PRO A 42 -2.54 17.65 11.36
N ALA A 43 -1.54 17.74 10.50
CA ALA A 43 -0.15 17.36 10.74
C ALA A 43 0.76 18.60 10.68
N ARG A 44 2.06 18.38 10.90
CA ARG A 44 3.06 19.45 10.80
C ARG A 44 3.08 20.06 9.39
N ASN A 45 3.40 21.36 9.31
CA ASN A 45 3.57 22.12 8.08
C ASN A 45 2.30 22.24 7.21
N GLY A 46 1.13 22.35 7.85
CA GLY A 46 -0.15 22.55 7.14
C GLY A 46 -0.63 21.33 6.34
N ARG A 47 -0.03 20.17 6.57
CA ARG A 47 -0.46 18.90 5.96
C ARG A 47 -1.64 18.33 6.73
N HIS A 48 -2.38 17.45 6.08
CA HIS A 48 -3.47 16.71 6.71
C HIS A 48 -3.34 15.22 6.41
N TYR A 49 -4.00 14.41 7.21
CA TYR A 49 -4.12 12.97 6.97
C TYR A 49 -5.50 12.45 7.35
N LEU A 50 -5.91 11.37 6.70
CA LEU A 50 -7.14 10.68 7.05
C LEU A 50 -6.89 9.82 8.28
N ALA A 51 -7.67 10.02 9.33
CA ALA A 51 -7.67 9.15 10.50
C ALA A 51 -8.99 8.40 10.61
N THR A 52 -8.95 7.19 11.19
CA THR A 52 -10.14 6.34 11.36
C THR A 52 -10.33 5.93 12.81
N GLY A 53 -11.58 5.81 13.21
CA GLY A 53 -12.00 5.20 14.48
C GLY A 53 -13.23 4.33 14.29
N TRP A 54 -13.54 3.52 15.29
CA TRP A 54 -14.65 2.57 15.27
C TRP A 54 -15.56 2.78 16.47
N HIS A 55 -16.87 2.70 16.25
CA HIS A 55 -17.89 2.65 17.29
C HIS A 55 -17.81 3.82 18.29
N MET A 56 -17.67 5.03 17.74
CA MET A 56 -17.64 6.27 18.53
C MET A 56 -19.04 6.60 19.05
N ARG A 57 -19.24 6.44 20.36
CA ARG A 57 -20.56 6.62 21.01
C ARG A 57 -20.94 8.07 21.28
N ARG A 58 -19.96 8.95 21.45
CA ARG A 58 -20.17 10.39 21.66
C ARG A 58 -20.59 11.06 20.35
N PRO A 59 -21.29 12.20 20.36
CA PRO A 59 -21.55 12.98 19.16
C PRO A 59 -20.27 13.60 18.60
N MET A 60 -20.23 13.87 17.29
CA MET A 60 -19.07 14.43 16.58
C MET A 60 -18.39 15.63 17.25
N PRO A 61 -19.12 16.64 17.79
CA PRO A 61 -18.50 17.81 18.43
C PRO A 61 -17.74 17.51 19.72
N GLU A 62 -17.85 16.30 20.27
CA GLU A 62 -17.11 15.85 21.44
C GLU A 62 -15.91 14.96 21.10
N TRP A 63 -15.74 14.62 19.82
CA TRP A 63 -14.61 13.81 19.38
C TRP A 63 -13.33 14.62 19.41
N THR A 64 -12.26 14.01 19.88
CA THR A 64 -10.92 14.61 19.89
C THR A 64 -9.97 13.81 19.01
N HIS A 65 -8.79 14.37 18.76
CA HIS A 65 -7.71 13.67 18.06
C HIS A 65 -7.43 12.26 18.61
N SER A 66 -7.45 12.09 19.93
CA SER A 66 -7.12 10.82 20.60
C SER A 66 -8.14 9.70 20.36
N ASP A 67 -9.32 10.01 19.85
CA ASP A 67 -10.35 9.01 19.59
C ASP A 67 -10.07 8.21 18.30
N PHE A 68 -9.20 8.74 17.44
CA PHE A 68 -8.84 8.12 16.17
C PHE A 68 -7.51 7.38 16.31
N TYR A 69 -7.48 6.11 15.92
CA TYR A 69 -6.31 5.24 16.06
C TYR A 69 -5.74 4.76 14.74
N GLY A 70 -6.48 4.86 13.63
CA GLY A 70 -5.99 4.52 12.30
C GLY A 70 -5.41 5.73 11.57
N HIS A 71 -4.37 5.50 10.76
CA HIS A 71 -3.75 6.52 9.91
C HIS A 71 -3.78 6.04 8.45
N SER A 72 -4.51 6.76 7.60
CA SER A 72 -4.85 6.37 6.23
C SER A 72 -4.37 7.42 5.21
N GLY A 73 -3.08 7.71 5.21
CA GLY A 73 -2.44 8.54 4.19
C GLY A 73 -2.74 10.03 4.26
N HIS A 74 -2.05 10.79 3.39
CA HIS A 74 -2.16 12.24 3.33
C HIS A 74 -3.43 12.71 2.63
N LEU A 75 -3.90 13.89 3.04
CA LEU A 75 -4.99 14.63 2.42
C LEU A 75 -4.50 16.04 2.07
N ALA A 76 -4.82 16.49 0.87
CA ALA A 76 -4.57 17.85 0.40
C ALA A 76 -5.52 18.84 1.10
N ASP A 77 -6.81 18.53 1.14
CA ASP A 77 -7.84 19.45 1.62
C ASP A 77 -9.14 18.73 2.08
N GLU A 78 -10.13 19.52 2.50
CA GLU A 78 -11.44 19.03 2.95
C GLU A 78 -12.28 18.44 1.80
N ALA A 79 -12.04 18.84 0.55
CA ALA A 79 -12.73 18.27 -0.60
C ALA A 79 -12.26 16.82 -0.85
N GLU A 80 -10.94 16.58 -0.77
CA GLU A 80 -10.38 15.23 -0.83
C GLU A 80 -10.86 14.38 0.35
N PHE A 81 -10.91 14.93 1.56
CA PHE A 81 -11.50 14.25 2.72
C PHE A 81 -12.94 13.79 2.44
N ARG A 82 -13.80 14.70 1.96
CA ARG A 82 -15.19 14.39 1.63
C ARG A 82 -15.29 13.31 0.54
N ALA A 83 -14.48 13.40 -0.51
CA ALA A 83 -14.45 12.40 -1.58
C ALA A 83 -14.09 11.01 -1.05
N LYS A 84 -13.07 10.92 -0.18
CA LYS A 84 -12.65 9.66 0.45
C LYS A 84 -13.73 9.06 1.35
N VAL A 85 -14.40 9.89 2.15
CA VAL A 85 -15.53 9.43 2.98
C VAL A 85 -16.69 8.91 2.13
N LEU A 86 -17.05 9.61 1.06
CA LEU A 86 -18.11 9.18 0.15
C LEU A 86 -17.75 7.88 -0.61
N GLU A 87 -16.49 7.72 -1.01
CA GLU A 87 -15.98 6.48 -1.59
C GLU A 87 -16.09 5.31 -0.59
N GLN A 88 -15.73 5.52 0.67
CA GLN A 88 -15.88 4.50 1.72
C GLN A 88 -17.34 4.15 2.00
N ALA A 89 -18.23 5.14 1.98
CA ALA A 89 -19.66 4.90 2.10
C ALA A 89 -20.19 4.05 0.95
N GLN A 90 -19.81 4.40 -0.29
CA GLN A 90 -20.17 3.61 -1.46
C GLN A 90 -19.62 2.18 -1.38
N HIS A 91 -18.37 2.03 -0.94
CA HIS A 91 -17.74 0.73 -0.70
C HIS A 91 -18.53 -0.12 0.30
N GLN A 92 -18.94 0.45 1.43
CA GLN A 92 -19.76 -0.26 2.42
C GLN A 92 -21.14 -0.65 1.86
N ARG A 93 -21.79 0.23 1.09
CA ARG A 93 -23.07 -0.08 0.41
C ARG A 93 -22.93 -1.26 -0.54
N GLU A 94 -21.86 -1.25 -1.35
CA GLU A 94 -21.58 -2.32 -2.30
C GLU A 94 -21.24 -3.63 -1.58
N LYS A 95 -20.45 -3.59 -0.49
CA LYS A 95 -20.18 -4.77 0.34
C LYS A 95 -21.46 -5.41 0.88
N LEU A 96 -22.41 -4.60 1.36
CA LEU A 96 -23.71 -5.09 1.80
C LEU A 96 -24.51 -5.70 0.64
N ALA A 97 -24.54 -5.03 -0.51
CA ALA A 97 -25.25 -5.50 -1.70
C ALA A 97 -24.68 -6.81 -2.26
N LEU A 98 -23.37 -7.03 -2.13
CA LEU A 98 -22.69 -8.27 -2.53
C LEU A 98 -23.04 -9.47 -1.65
N GLY A 99 -23.60 -9.26 -0.46
CA GLY A 99 -24.13 -10.34 0.39
C GLY A 99 -23.10 -11.39 0.79
N ARG A 100 -21.82 -11.00 0.93
CA ARG A 100 -20.74 -11.89 1.35
C ARG A 100 -21.06 -12.47 2.73
N ARG A 101 -20.74 -13.75 2.94
CA ARG A 101 -21.08 -14.46 4.17
C ARG A 101 -19.83 -14.75 4.97
N GLU A 102 -19.80 -14.27 6.21
CA GLU A 102 -18.77 -14.67 7.17
C GLU A 102 -19.13 -16.03 7.78
N GLU A 103 -18.15 -16.93 7.77
CA GLU A 103 -18.28 -18.28 8.29
C GLU A 103 -17.10 -18.60 9.21
N ARG A 104 -17.37 -19.34 10.28
CA ARG A 104 -16.29 -19.91 11.09
C ARG A 104 -15.66 -21.04 10.29
N SER A 105 -14.36 -20.98 10.12
CA SER A 105 -13.60 -22.00 9.40
C SER A 105 -12.32 -22.30 10.16
N THR A 106 -12.03 -23.58 10.33
CA THR A 106 -10.76 -24.13 10.82
C THR A 106 -10.03 -24.92 9.73
N ALA A 107 -10.40 -24.69 8.46
CA ALA A 107 -9.80 -25.35 7.32
C ALA A 107 -8.28 -25.16 7.30
N SER A 108 -7.55 -26.19 6.87
CA SER A 108 -6.12 -26.07 6.60
C SER A 108 -5.92 -25.29 5.31
N THR A 109 -5.21 -24.17 5.39
CA THR A 109 -4.82 -23.35 4.24
C THR A 109 -3.30 -23.36 4.10
N PRO A 110 -2.74 -22.93 2.96
CA PRO A 110 -1.29 -22.77 2.80
C PRO A 110 -0.63 -21.83 3.82
N TRP A 111 -1.41 -20.91 4.41
CA TRP A 111 -0.95 -19.95 5.42
C TRP A 111 -1.25 -20.41 6.86
N GLY A 112 -1.54 -21.70 7.04
CA GLY A 112 -1.90 -22.30 8.32
C GLY A 112 -3.42 -22.47 8.51
N PRO A 113 -3.85 -22.79 9.74
CA PRO A 113 -5.27 -22.97 10.05
C PRO A 113 -6.04 -21.66 9.87
N SER A 114 -7.15 -21.74 9.13
CA SER A 114 -8.14 -20.67 9.04
C SER A 114 -8.66 -20.31 10.44
N GLN A 115 -8.88 -19.01 10.67
CA GLN A 115 -9.53 -18.46 11.88
C GLN A 115 -10.90 -17.87 11.56
N GLY A 116 -11.13 -17.54 10.29
CA GLY A 116 -12.42 -17.14 9.73
C GLY A 116 -12.37 -17.23 8.21
N ALA A 117 -13.54 -17.31 7.59
CA ALA A 117 -13.66 -17.28 6.15
C ALA A 117 -14.79 -16.37 5.70
N THR A 118 -14.56 -15.61 4.64
CA THR A 118 -15.58 -14.84 3.95
C THR A 118 -15.89 -15.53 2.63
N VAL A 119 -17.12 -16.01 2.45
CA VAL A 119 -17.58 -16.61 1.20
C VAL A 119 -18.06 -15.52 0.25
N TYR A 120 -17.38 -15.38 -0.88
CA TYR A 120 -17.72 -14.41 -1.93
C TYR A 120 -18.70 -15.01 -2.93
N ALA A 121 -18.52 -16.29 -3.27
CA ALA A 121 -19.42 -17.08 -4.11
C ALA A 121 -19.12 -18.57 -3.92
N ASP A 122 -19.94 -19.43 -4.53
CA ASP A 122 -19.63 -20.86 -4.61
C ASP A 122 -18.26 -21.10 -5.27
N GLY A 123 -17.37 -21.76 -4.52
CA GLY A 123 -15.99 -22.02 -4.88
C GLY A 123 -15.05 -20.81 -4.84
N VAL A 124 -15.43 -19.69 -4.21
CA VAL A 124 -14.59 -18.50 -4.01
C VAL A 124 -14.69 -18.06 -2.54
N GLY A 125 -13.70 -18.41 -1.73
CA GLY A 125 -13.64 -18.03 -0.32
C GLY A 125 -12.34 -17.31 0.02
N PHE A 126 -12.42 -16.28 0.85
CA PHE A 126 -11.26 -15.68 1.48
C PHE A 126 -11.08 -16.29 2.87
N HIS A 127 -9.86 -16.67 3.22
CA HIS A 127 -9.51 -17.20 4.54
C HIS A 127 -8.56 -16.24 5.24
N SER A 128 -8.85 -15.93 6.50
CA SER A 128 -7.95 -15.19 7.39
C SER A 128 -7.29 -16.17 8.36
N THR A 129 -5.98 -16.05 8.53
CA THR A 129 -5.17 -16.82 9.49
C THR A 129 -4.46 -15.86 10.47
N ALA A 130 -3.66 -16.42 11.39
CA ALA A 130 -3.05 -15.65 12.47
C ALA A 130 -2.07 -14.55 12.02
N GLY A 131 -1.57 -14.61 10.78
CA GLY A 131 -0.61 -13.62 10.27
C GLY A 131 -0.77 -13.27 8.79
N HIS A 132 -1.51 -14.05 8.02
CA HIS A 132 -1.77 -13.81 6.61
C HIS A 132 -3.21 -14.23 6.26
N GLY A 133 -3.51 -14.24 4.97
CA GLY A 133 -4.74 -14.74 4.44
C GLY A 133 -4.68 -14.86 2.93
N GLY A 134 -5.83 -15.15 2.36
CA GLY A 134 -5.97 -15.14 0.91
C GLY A 134 -7.18 -15.88 0.42
N PHE A 135 -7.37 -15.82 -0.89
CA PHE A 135 -8.44 -16.50 -1.58
C PHE A 135 -8.08 -17.96 -1.85
N VAL A 136 -8.99 -18.87 -1.53
CA VAL A 136 -8.95 -20.26 -1.94
C VAL A 136 -10.09 -20.49 -2.93
N LEU A 137 -9.73 -20.93 -4.14
CA LEU A 137 -10.67 -21.23 -5.21
C LEU A 137 -10.90 -22.72 -5.33
N SER A 138 -12.15 -23.11 -5.64
CA SER A 138 -12.42 -24.47 -6.08
C SER A 138 -11.68 -24.77 -7.40
N PRO A 139 -11.38 -26.05 -7.70
CA PRO A 139 -10.73 -26.41 -8.96
C PRO A 139 -11.50 -25.93 -10.20
N GLN A 140 -12.83 -25.80 -10.12
CA GLN A 140 -13.64 -25.28 -11.21
C GLN A 140 -13.46 -23.76 -11.37
N ARG A 141 -13.49 -22.99 -10.28
CA ARG A 141 -13.25 -21.54 -10.33
C ARG A 141 -11.82 -21.22 -10.75
N ASN A 142 -10.84 -21.97 -10.27
CA ASN A 142 -9.43 -21.76 -10.62
C ASN A 142 -9.15 -21.93 -12.13
N ARG A 143 -9.94 -22.75 -12.84
CA ARG A 143 -9.82 -22.90 -14.31
C ARG A 143 -10.24 -21.64 -15.08
N ASN A 144 -10.99 -20.74 -14.48
CA ASN A 144 -11.38 -19.48 -15.12
C ASN A 144 -10.27 -18.41 -15.04
N ILE A 145 -9.30 -18.58 -14.14
CA ILE A 145 -8.14 -17.69 -14.04
C ILE A 145 -7.30 -17.84 -15.32
N HIS A 146 -6.85 -16.72 -15.89
CA HIS A 146 -6.02 -16.71 -17.08
C HIS A 146 -4.77 -17.59 -16.88
N PRO A 147 -4.36 -18.43 -17.86
CA PRO A 147 -3.29 -19.40 -17.65
C PRO A 147 -1.97 -18.82 -17.14
N THR A 148 -1.60 -17.60 -17.54
CA THR A 148 -0.36 -16.92 -17.09
C THR A 148 -0.39 -16.47 -15.63
N LEU A 149 -1.57 -16.39 -15.01
CA LEU A 149 -1.78 -15.95 -13.62
C LEU A 149 -2.25 -17.09 -12.71
N ARG A 150 -2.57 -18.25 -13.29
CA ARG A 150 -3.22 -19.34 -12.56
C ARG A 150 -2.23 -20.02 -11.61
N VAL A 151 -2.51 -19.96 -10.32
CA VAL A 151 -1.73 -20.65 -9.28
C VAL A 151 -2.22 -22.09 -9.14
N HIS A 152 -1.27 -23.03 -9.11
CA HIS A 152 -1.56 -24.44 -8.84
C HIS A 152 -2.12 -24.60 -7.42
N GLY A 153 -3.18 -25.38 -7.25
CA GLY A 153 -3.87 -25.53 -5.96
C GLY A 153 -4.86 -24.41 -5.63
N GLY A 154 -4.89 -23.32 -6.40
CA GLY A 154 -5.95 -22.30 -6.33
C GLY A 154 -5.92 -21.41 -5.09
N ALA A 155 -4.77 -21.29 -4.42
CA ALA A 155 -4.59 -20.38 -3.30
C ALA A 155 -3.86 -19.10 -3.74
N TYR A 156 -4.46 -17.95 -3.46
CA TYR A 156 -4.01 -16.62 -3.87
C TYR A 156 -3.87 -15.74 -2.63
N GLU A 157 -2.62 -15.41 -2.27
CA GLU A 157 -2.23 -14.61 -1.10
C GLU A 157 -2.83 -13.18 -1.12
N GLU A 158 -3.09 -12.62 0.06
CA GLU A 158 -3.87 -11.40 0.27
C GLU A 158 -3.20 -10.07 -0.10
N ASP A 159 -1.87 -10.00 -0.18
CA ASP A 159 -1.15 -8.76 -0.49
C ASP A 159 -1.11 -8.49 -2.00
N GLU A 160 -0.77 -9.51 -2.80
CA GLU A 160 -0.63 -9.36 -4.26
C GLU A 160 -1.63 -10.21 -5.05
N ALA A 161 -1.68 -11.52 -4.76
CA ALA A 161 -2.34 -12.49 -5.64
C ALA A 161 -3.88 -12.41 -5.58
N TRP A 162 -4.45 -11.82 -4.53
CA TRP A 162 -5.88 -11.52 -4.43
C TRP A 162 -6.39 -10.70 -5.62
N ALA A 163 -5.53 -9.84 -6.18
CA ALA A 163 -5.86 -8.99 -7.30
C ALA A 163 -6.18 -9.80 -8.56
N ILE A 164 -5.57 -10.98 -8.72
CA ILE A 164 -5.87 -11.93 -9.81
C ILE A 164 -7.31 -12.44 -9.69
N VAL A 165 -7.74 -12.74 -8.47
CA VAL A 165 -9.11 -13.20 -8.19
C VAL A 165 -10.12 -12.09 -8.46
N ALA A 166 -9.84 -10.88 -7.99
CA ALA A 166 -10.70 -9.71 -8.23
C ALA A 166 -10.77 -9.30 -9.70
N PHE A 167 -9.66 -9.40 -10.43
CA PHE A 167 -9.60 -9.14 -11.87
C PHE A 167 -10.38 -10.20 -12.67
N THR A 168 -10.36 -11.47 -12.23
CA THR A 168 -11.06 -12.57 -12.91
C THR A 168 -12.56 -12.60 -12.60
N PHE A 169 -12.97 -12.24 -11.37
CA PHE A 169 -14.36 -12.27 -10.93
C PHE A 169 -14.85 -10.89 -10.47
N PRO A 170 -14.83 -9.86 -11.34
CA PRO A 170 -15.06 -8.47 -10.92
C PRO A 170 -16.43 -8.23 -10.27
N HIS A 171 -17.44 -9.03 -10.61
CA HIS A 171 -18.79 -8.94 -10.04
C HIS A 171 -18.88 -9.35 -8.56
N LEU A 172 -17.84 -10.00 -8.00
CA LEU A 172 -17.77 -10.35 -6.59
C LEU A 172 -17.15 -9.24 -5.74
N PHE A 173 -16.68 -8.16 -6.38
CA PHE A 173 -15.91 -7.09 -5.76
C PHE A 173 -16.59 -5.74 -5.96
N THR A 174 -16.41 -4.88 -4.97
CA THR A 174 -16.83 -3.47 -5.01
C THR A 174 -16.07 -2.71 -6.10
N GLY A 175 -16.58 -1.56 -6.51
CA GLY A 175 -15.86 -0.64 -7.39
C GLY A 175 -14.51 -0.21 -6.81
N PHE A 176 -14.45 0.00 -5.48
CA PHE A 176 -13.22 0.34 -4.78
C PHE A 176 -12.19 -0.81 -4.85
N GLU A 177 -12.57 -2.03 -4.47
CA GLU A 177 -11.69 -3.19 -4.52
C GLU A 177 -11.21 -3.48 -5.95
N ARG A 178 -12.07 -3.29 -6.96
CA ARG A 178 -11.66 -3.43 -8.37
C ARG A 178 -10.57 -2.45 -8.78
N ARG A 179 -10.65 -1.17 -8.36
CA ARG A 179 -9.59 -0.18 -8.62
C ARG A 179 -8.29 -0.54 -7.91
N CYS A 180 -8.38 -0.98 -6.65
CA CYS A 180 -7.21 -1.45 -5.91
C CYS A 180 -6.58 -2.67 -6.59
N ALA A 181 -7.39 -3.66 -6.98
CA ALA A 181 -6.93 -4.85 -7.68
C ALA A 181 -6.29 -4.51 -9.03
N GLU A 182 -6.85 -3.59 -9.81
CA GLU A 182 -6.22 -3.16 -11.06
C GLU A 182 -4.85 -2.53 -10.81
N ARG A 183 -4.71 -1.68 -9.78
CA ARG A 183 -3.42 -1.10 -9.42
C ARG A 183 -2.41 -2.17 -9.00
N THR A 184 -2.81 -3.10 -8.12
CA THR A 184 -1.98 -4.24 -7.72
C THR A 184 -1.60 -5.11 -8.91
N MET A 185 -2.52 -5.36 -9.85
CA MET A 185 -2.23 -6.11 -11.07
C MET A 185 -1.16 -5.44 -11.93
N LYS A 186 -1.25 -4.12 -12.12
CA LYS A 186 -0.24 -3.34 -12.86
C LYS A 186 1.10 -3.34 -12.14
N ASP A 187 1.11 -3.20 -10.82
CA ASP A 187 2.34 -3.13 -10.03
C ASP A 187 3.03 -4.50 -9.89
N SER A 188 2.30 -5.58 -9.57
CA SER A 188 2.87 -6.90 -9.26
C SER A 188 2.97 -7.84 -10.48
N PHE A 189 2.02 -7.74 -11.41
CA PHE A 189 1.90 -8.62 -12.60
C PHE A 189 1.79 -7.85 -13.93
N PRO A 190 2.65 -6.84 -14.19
CA PRO A 190 2.49 -5.94 -15.34
C PRO A 190 2.41 -6.67 -16.67
N ASP A 191 3.31 -7.62 -16.94
CA ASP A 191 3.38 -8.31 -18.24
C ASP A 191 2.08 -9.11 -18.51
N ALA A 192 1.52 -9.73 -17.48
CA ALA A 192 0.27 -10.46 -17.58
C ALA A 192 -0.92 -9.50 -17.72
N TRP A 193 -0.91 -8.37 -17.01
CA TRP A 193 -1.93 -7.33 -17.16
C TRP A 193 -1.95 -6.78 -18.59
N GLU A 194 -0.80 -6.45 -19.18
CA GLU A 194 -0.69 -5.95 -20.55
C GLU A 194 -1.19 -6.98 -21.57
N ALA A 195 -0.81 -8.25 -21.39
CA ALA A 195 -1.24 -9.35 -22.27
C ALA A 195 -2.77 -9.55 -22.24
N ILE A 196 -3.40 -9.38 -21.08
CA ILE A 196 -4.84 -9.58 -20.92
C ILE A 196 -5.63 -8.33 -21.32
N ALA A 197 -5.15 -7.14 -20.95
CA ALA A 197 -5.80 -5.86 -21.25
C ALA A 197 -5.56 -5.39 -22.70
N GLY A 198 -4.52 -5.90 -23.37
CA GLY A 198 -4.16 -5.51 -24.74
C GLY A 198 -3.60 -4.09 -24.83
N SER A 199 -3.06 -3.56 -23.73
CA SER A 199 -2.48 -2.21 -23.66
C SER A 199 -1.14 -2.24 -22.95
N VAL A 200 -0.23 -1.33 -23.33
CA VAL A 200 1.10 -1.19 -22.74
C VAL A 200 1.05 -0.09 -21.68
N LEU A 201 1.62 -0.38 -20.52
CA LEU A 201 1.79 0.52 -19.41
C LEU A 201 2.95 1.49 -19.70
N GLU A 202 2.66 2.77 -19.50
CA GLU A 202 3.62 3.87 -19.64
C GLU A 202 4.54 3.98 -18.41
N PRO A 203 5.69 4.69 -18.52
CA PRO A 203 6.53 4.99 -17.37
C PRO A 203 5.74 5.65 -16.23
N GLY A 204 5.87 5.13 -15.00
CA GLY A 204 5.13 5.58 -13.82
C GLY A 204 3.86 4.77 -13.51
N GLU A 205 3.35 3.97 -14.46
CA GLU A 205 2.10 3.23 -14.27
C GLU A 205 2.26 1.89 -13.55
N SER A 206 3.48 1.33 -13.54
CA SER A 206 3.82 0.09 -12.84
C SER A 206 5.15 0.21 -12.11
N TRP A 207 5.11 -0.01 -10.79
CA TRP A 207 6.31 0.00 -9.97
C TRP A 207 7.35 -1.02 -10.44
N LYS A 208 6.94 -2.23 -10.85
CA LYS A 208 7.85 -3.30 -11.26
C LYS A 208 8.44 -3.06 -12.65
N LYS A 209 7.69 -2.47 -13.60
CA LYS A 209 8.26 -2.06 -14.90
C LYS A 209 9.22 -0.90 -14.73
N ASP A 210 8.85 0.11 -13.94
CA ASP A 210 9.73 1.23 -13.63
C ASP A 210 11.04 0.75 -12.97
N GLN A 211 10.94 -0.22 -12.05
CA GLN A 211 12.09 -0.83 -11.40
C GLN A 211 12.98 -1.56 -12.42
N ARG A 212 12.40 -2.38 -13.30
CA ARG A 212 13.16 -3.08 -14.36
C ARG A 212 13.87 -2.08 -15.26
N ALA A 213 13.15 -1.06 -15.75
CA ALA A 213 13.72 -0.03 -16.60
C ALA A 213 14.87 0.74 -15.92
N PHE A 214 14.75 1.02 -14.62
CA PHE A 214 15.85 1.61 -13.85
C PHE A 214 17.09 0.72 -13.85
N PHE A 215 16.97 -0.56 -13.49
CA PHE A 215 18.11 -1.47 -13.45
C PHE A 215 18.70 -1.76 -14.84
N ASP A 216 17.87 -1.80 -15.88
CA ASP A 216 18.33 -1.98 -17.26
C ASP A 216 19.13 -0.76 -17.74
N ASN A 217 18.64 0.46 -17.47
CA ASN A 217 19.33 1.70 -17.82
C ASN A 217 20.64 1.88 -17.03
N HIS A 218 20.70 1.35 -15.81
CA HIS A 218 21.86 1.45 -14.91
C HIS A 218 22.64 0.14 -14.77
N ALA A 219 22.51 -0.77 -15.74
CA ALA A 219 23.09 -2.12 -15.66
C ALA A 219 24.63 -2.14 -15.50
N ASN A 220 25.30 -1.08 -16.00
CA ASN A 220 26.75 -0.91 -15.91
C ASN A 220 27.18 0.17 -14.89
N ASP A 221 26.23 0.82 -14.22
CA ASP A 221 26.53 1.85 -13.24
C ASP A 221 26.69 1.27 -11.84
N TRP A 222 27.39 2.00 -10.98
CA TRP A 222 27.57 1.63 -9.58
C TRP A 222 26.32 2.04 -8.80
N ILE A 223 25.53 1.07 -8.36
CA ILE A 223 24.32 1.33 -7.56
C ILE A 223 24.59 0.95 -6.11
N VAL A 224 24.29 1.86 -5.18
CA VAL A 224 24.49 1.66 -3.75
C VAL A 224 23.61 0.52 -3.23
N VAL A 225 24.24 -0.44 -2.55
CA VAL A 225 23.60 -1.58 -1.90
C VAL A 225 23.64 -1.51 -0.38
N SER A 226 24.58 -0.76 0.19
CA SER A 226 24.71 -0.53 1.63
C SER A 226 25.28 0.87 1.89
N ALA A 227 24.88 1.50 2.99
CA ALA A 227 25.33 2.84 3.37
C ALA A 227 25.42 2.97 4.89
N ILE A 228 26.41 3.72 5.36
CA ILE A 228 26.60 4.07 6.76
C ILE A 228 27.20 5.48 6.85
N PHE A 229 26.85 6.26 7.87
CA PHE A 229 27.59 7.49 8.15
C PHE A 229 29.05 7.13 8.44
N SER A 230 29.99 7.86 7.84
CA SER A 230 31.41 7.60 8.08
C SER A 230 31.83 8.17 9.43
N ASP A 231 32.41 7.33 10.28
CA ASP A 231 33.09 7.75 11.52
C ASP A 231 34.50 8.28 11.24
N HIS A 232 35.01 8.07 10.02
CA HIS A 232 36.37 8.40 9.61
C HIS A 232 36.45 9.69 8.81
N GLU A 233 35.39 10.01 8.04
CA GLU A 233 35.32 11.20 7.19
C GLU A 233 34.06 12.01 7.52
N PRO A 234 34.15 12.98 8.46
CA PRO A 234 33.00 13.76 8.90
C PRO A 234 32.29 14.47 7.74
N GLY A 235 30.95 14.37 7.72
CA GLY A 235 30.13 14.95 6.67
C GLY A 235 29.90 14.04 5.46
N PHE A 236 30.47 12.84 5.45
CA PHE A 236 30.26 11.85 4.39
C PHE A 236 29.50 10.61 4.88
N THR A 237 28.77 10.02 3.93
CA THR A 237 28.21 8.68 4.01
C THR A 237 29.14 7.74 3.24
N GLU A 238 29.66 6.73 3.93
CA GLU A 238 30.39 5.63 3.31
C GLU A 238 29.37 4.67 2.70
N VAL A 239 29.48 4.42 1.39
CA VAL A 239 28.56 3.55 0.67
C VAL A 239 29.30 2.41 -0.01
N ILE A 240 28.69 1.23 -0.01
CA ILE A 240 29.12 0.10 -0.84
C ILE A 240 28.15 0.05 -2.03
N ALA A 241 28.71 0.06 -3.24
CA ALA A 241 27.96 -0.07 -4.47
C ALA A 241 28.44 -1.27 -5.28
N THR A 242 27.56 -1.79 -6.13
CA THR A 242 27.87 -2.88 -7.07
C THR A 242 27.39 -2.52 -8.47
N PRO A 243 28.02 -3.06 -9.55
CA PRO A 243 27.56 -2.84 -10.91
C PRO A 243 26.13 -3.35 -11.11
N GLY A 244 25.23 -2.46 -11.54
CA GLY A 244 23.80 -2.74 -11.72
C GLY A 244 23.06 -3.09 -10.43
N GLY A 245 23.63 -2.82 -9.24
CA GLY A 245 22.99 -3.08 -7.95
C GLY A 245 22.85 -4.56 -7.59
N LYS A 246 23.61 -5.44 -8.27
CA LYS A 246 23.61 -6.89 -8.02
C LYS A 246 24.04 -7.18 -6.58
N ARG A 247 23.25 -8.01 -5.88
CA ARG A 247 23.54 -8.46 -4.51
C ARG A 247 23.82 -9.96 -4.51
N GLY A 248 24.84 -10.40 -3.78
CA GLY A 248 25.13 -11.82 -3.58
C GLY A 248 26.62 -12.13 -3.52
N PRO A 249 26.98 -13.39 -3.19
CA PRO A 249 28.37 -13.82 -3.13
C PRO A 249 29.08 -13.61 -4.47
N GLY A 250 30.25 -12.97 -4.45
CA GLY A 250 31.07 -12.76 -5.64
C GLY A 250 30.69 -11.57 -6.52
N ALA A 251 29.74 -10.74 -6.11
CA ALA A 251 29.52 -9.45 -6.76
C ALA A 251 30.74 -8.53 -6.55
N GLU A 252 31.17 -7.83 -7.61
CA GLU A 252 32.16 -6.78 -7.46
C GLU A 252 31.57 -5.67 -6.59
N GLU A 253 32.24 -5.39 -5.47
CA GLU A 253 31.85 -4.34 -4.53
C GLU A 253 32.92 -3.25 -4.53
N ARG A 254 32.48 -2.00 -4.55
CA ARG A 254 33.36 -0.85 -4.43
C ARG A 254 32.77 0.13 -3.42
N ARG A 255 33.65 0.72 -2.63
CA ARG A 255 33.28 1.76 -1.66
C ARG A 255 33.46 3.14 -2.24
N PHE A 256 32.57 4.04 -1.85
CA PHE A 256 32.62 5.46 -2.21
C PHE A 256 32.31 6.32 -0.97
N LEU A 257 32.75 7.58 -1.02
CA LEU A 257 32.26 8.61 -0.12
C LEU A 257 31.28 9.51 -0.87
N VAL A 258 30.07 9.63 -0.34
CA VAL A 258 29.03 10.53 -0.83
C VAL A 258 28.77 11.58 0.24
N PRO A 259 28.72 12.89 -0.07
CA PRO A 259 28.33 13.91 0.90
C PRO A 259 27.00 13.53 1.57
N SER A 260 26.94 13.59 2.90
CA SER A 260 25.78 13.09 3.67
C SER A 260 24.49 13.86 3.41
N ASP A 261 24.59 15.12 2.97
CA ASP A 261 23.45 15.94 2.57
C ASP A 261 22.92 15.58 1.18
N GLU A 262 23.79 15.04 0.31
CA GLU A 262 23.47 14.51 -1.03
C GLU A 262 22.89 13.09 -0.97
N TYR A 263 23.40 12.23 -0.09
CA TYR A 263 22.96 10.83 -0.05
C TYR A 263 21.49 10.69 0.38
N ARG A 264 20.63 10.44 -0.60
CA ARG A 264 19.21 10.13 -0.41
C ARG A 264 18.83 9.01 -1.34
N VAL A 265 18.45 7.87 -0.77
CA VAL A 265 18.02 6.72 -1.57
C VAL A 265 16.79 7.12 -2.38
N GLY A 266 16.93 7.09 -3.70
CA GLY A 266 15.84 7.32 -4.64
C GLY A 266 14.87 6.14 -4.66
N ARG A 267 13.85 6.22 -5.51
CA ARG A 267 12.78 5.22 -5.60
C ARG A 267 13.29 3.78 -5.81
N PHE A 268 14.39 3.59 -6.53
CA PHE A 268 14.95 2.27 -6.87
C PHE A 268 16.43 2.09 -6.45
N GLY A 269 17.05 3.11 -5.88
CA GLY A 269 18.45 3.09 -5.49
C GLY A 269 19.10 4.47 -5.56
N PHE A 270 20.39 4.51 -5.26
CA PHE A 270 21.25 5.66 -5.47
C PHE A 270 22.36 5.25 -6.44
N VAL A 271 22.46 5.94 -7.58
CA VAL A 271 23.50 5.70 -8.59
C VAL A 271 24.68 6.59 -8.26
N ILE A 272 25.87 6.01 -8.19
CA ILE A 272 27.11 6.73 -7.95
C ILE A 272 27.50 7.52 -9.20
N ASP A 273 27.75 8.80 -9.01
CA ASP A 273 28.39 9.65 -10.00
C ASP A 273 29.91 9.53 -9.83
N GLN A 274 30.57 8.79 -10.72
CA GLN A 274 32.01 8.52 -10.60
C GLN A 274 32.89 9.77 -10.80
N GLU A 275 32.35 10.87 -11.33
CA GLU A 275 33.08 12.15 -11.45
C GLU A 275 33.02 12.95 -10.14
N ARG A 276 31.97 12.75 -9.34
CA ARG A 276 31.71 13.51 -8.11
C ARG A 276 31.96 12.71 -6.83
N HIS A 277 31.81 11.39 -6.85
CA HIS A 277 31.92 10.50 -5.70
C HIS A 277 33.22 9.71 -5.76
N ALA A 278 34.15 10.03 -4.86
CA ALA A 278 35.47 9.41 -4.84
C ALA A 278 35.39 7.95 -4.36
N VAL A 279 36.15 7.06 -5.01
CA VAL A 279 36.38 5.69 -4.54
C VAL A 279 37.12 5.74 -3.20
N TYR A 280 36.63 5.01 -2.21
CA TYR A 280 37.13 5.06 -0.85
C TYR A 280 37.92 3.79 -0.46
N GLY A 281 39.24 3.97 -0.35
CA GLY A 281 40.18 2.92 0.08
C GLY A 281 40.55 2.95 1.57
N GLY A 282 40.04 3.92 2.35
CA GLY A 282 40.43 4.15 3.74
C GLY A 282 39.81 3.20 4.77
N PRO A 283 40.02 3.44 6.09
CA PRO A 283 39.38 2.70 7.17
C PRO A 283 37.85 2.66 7.02
N SER A 284 37.23 1.53 7.35
CA SER A 284 35.80 1.30 7.10
C SER A 284 34.99 1.40 8.39
N SER A 285 33.87 2.12 8.33
CA SER A 285 32.84 2.09 9.37
C SER A 285 31.97 0.83 9.30
N PHE A 286 31.98 0.10 8.18
CA PHE A 286 31.34 -1.22 8.10
C PHE A 286 32.14 -2.28 8.86
N VAL A 287 31.54 -2.83 9.92
CA VAL A 287 32.13 -3.87 10.79
C VAL A 287 32.53 -5.14 10.01
N SER A 288 31.80 -5.47 8.94
CA SER A 288 32.04 -6.65 8.09
C SER A 288 33.02 -6.40 6.94
N TRP A 289 33.50 -5.17 6.73
CA TRP A 289 34.40 -4.84 5.64
C TRP A 289 35.84 -5.18 6.00
N GLN A 290 36.18 -6.46 5.89
CA GLN A 290 37.56 -6.88 5.76
C GLN A 290 37.93 -6.65 4.30
N GLY A 291 38.74 -5.62 4.01
CA GLY A 291 39.14 -5.28 2.65
C GLY A 291 39.47 -6.53 1.84
N ARG A 292 38.52 -6.96 0.99
CA ARG A 292 38.68 -8.11 0.09
C ARG A 292 39.58 -7.62 -1.02
N ALA A 293 40.86 -7.61 -0.70
CA ALA A 293 41.91 -7.13 -1.56
C ALA A 293 42.07 -8.11 -2.72
N ARG A 294 41.65 -7.61 -3.89
CA ARG A 294 41.97 -8.05 -5.26
C ARG A 294 41.34 -9.33 -5.77
#